data_AF-A0A8T6TDM0-F1
#
_entry.id   AF-A0A8T6TDM0-F1
#
_cell.length_a   1.000
_cell.length_b   1.000
_cell.length_c   1.000
_cell.angle_alpha   90.00
_cell.angle_beta   90.00
_cell.angle_gamma   90.00
#
_symmetry.space_group_name_H-M   'P 1'
#
loop_
_entity.id
_entity.type
_entity.pdbx_description
1 polymer ?
#
loop_
_entity_poly.entity_id
_entity_poly.type
_entity_poly.pdbx_seq_one_letter_code
_entity_poly.pdbx_strand_id
1 'polypeptide(L)'
;MGEEDAATAAEVWNVTAGGNFHEEATGRATGANVLHLTETMKGSAMALGTDERELATRMEDIRERLLEARSRRVRPGLDDKVLTDWNGLMIAALAKAGAAMGEPSYIEAARRATAFI
;
A
#
# COMPACT_ATOMS: atom_id res chain seq x y z
N MET A 1 1.02 -19.99 -11.81
CA MET A 1 1.97 -19.01 -12.37
C MET A 1 3.05 -19.80 -13.10
N GLY A 2 3.53 -19.32 -14.25
CA GLY A 2 4.64 -19.96 -14.97
C GLY A 2 5.98 -19.71 -14.28
N GLU A 3 6.99 -20.54 -14.54
CA GLU A 3 8.33 -20.43 -13.94
C GLU A 3 9.04 -19.13 -14.35
N GLU A 4 8.86 -18.72 -15.60
CA GLU A 4 9.43 -17.47 -16.13
C GLU A 4 8.83 -16.23 -15.47
N ASP A 5 7.50 -16.17 -15.33
CA ASP A 5 6.82 -15.07 -14.61
C ASP A 5 7.27 -14.98 -13.16
N ALA A 6 7.47 -16.13 -12.51
CA ALA A 6 7.95 -16.18 -11.14
C ALA A 6 9.37 -15.60 -11.02
N ALA A 7 10.25 -15.93 -11.97
CA ALA A 7 11.62 -15.41 -12.01
C ALA A 7 11.63 -13.90 -12.28
N THR A 8 10.86 -13.43 -13.27
CA THR A 8 10.72 -11.99 -13.56
C THR A 8 10.19 -11.22 -12.34
N ALA A 9 9.13 -11.74 -11.70
CA ALA A 9 8.57 -11.13 -10.52
C ALA A 9 9.54 -11.11 -9.34
N ALA A 10 10.33 -12.18 -9.17
CA ALA A 10 11.34 -12.26 -8.12
C ALA A 10 12.43 -11.20 -8.32
N GLU A 11 12.92 -11.03 -9.55
CA GLU A 11 13.91 -9.99 -9.87
C GLU A 11 13.34 -8.59 -9.62
N VAL A 12 12.15 -8.29 -10.16
CA VAL A 12 11.54 -6.95 -10.08
C VAL A 12 11.13 -6.58 -8.64
N TRP A 13 10.62 -7.53 -7.86
CA TRP A 13 10.21 -7.29 -6.47
C TRP A 13 11.27 -7.65 -5.42
N ASN A 14 12.52 -7.80 -5.85
CA ASN A 14 13.67 -8.02 -4.97
C ASN A 14 13.51 -9.25 -4.05
N VAL A 15 12.98 -10.35 -4.59
CA VAL A 15 12.84 -11.61 -3.85
C VAL A 15 14.16 -12.35 -3.88
N THR A 16 14.70 -12.66 -2.71
CA THR A 16 15.95 -13.40 -2.58
C THR A 16 15.73 -14.73 -1.87
N ALA A 17 16.61 -15.70 -2.12
CA ALA A 17 16.56 -17.01 -1.46
C ALA A 17 16.78 -16.91 0.06
N GLY A 18 17.56 -15.92 0.52
CA GLY A 18 17.81 -15.65 1.94
C GLY A 18 16.75 -14.79 2.63
N GLY A 19 15.74 -14.31 1.88
CA GLY A 19 14.81 -13.30 2.35
C GLY A 19 15.37 -11.88 2.24
N ASN A 20 14.49 -10.92 1.95
CA ASN A 20 14.83 -9.50 1.91
C ASN A 20 14.35 -8.74 3.16
N PHE A 21 13.65 -9.42 4.10
CA PHE A 21 13.08 -8.80 5.30
C PHE A 21 13.88 -9.13 6.57
N HIS A 22 14.22 -8.06 7.30
CA HIS A 22 14.85 -8.11 8.60
C HIS A 22 13.82 -7.71 9.65
N GLU A 23 13.73 -8.46 10.75
CA GLU A 23 12.80 -8.13 11.83
C GLU A 23 13.31 -6.90 12.59
N GLU A 24 12.47 -5.87 12.73
CA GLU A 24 12.88 -4.54 13.19
C GLU A 24 13.41 -4.52 14.64
N ALA A 25 12.92 -5.41 15.51
CA ALA A 25 13.30 -5.42 16.92
C ALA A 25 14.67 -6.06 17.18
N THR A 26 15.06 -7.06 16.37
CA THR A 26 16.27 -7.87 16.55
C THR A 26 17.28 -7.70 15.43
N GLY A 27 16.89 -7.08 14.31
CA GLY A 27 17.70 -6.91 13.09
C GLY A 27 18.03 -8.21 12.37
N ARG A 28 17.44 -9.34 12.78
CA ARG A 28 17.78 -10.66 12.22
C ARG A 28 17.07 -10.89 10.90
N ALA A 29 17.78 -11.52 9.96
CA ALA A 29 17.18 -12.04 8.75
C ALA A 29 16.14 -13.10 9.12
N THR A 30 14.95 -12.97 8.57
CA THR A 30 13.82 -13.88 8.85
C THR A 30 13.69 -15.01 7.84
N GLY A 31 14.42 -14.94 6.72
CA GLY A 31 14.17 -15.77 5.54
C GLY A 31 12.92 -15.34 4.75
N ALA A 32 12.14 -14.37 5.24
CA ALA A 32 10.95 -13.89 4.57
C ALA A 32 11.26 -12.80 3.53
N ASN A 33 10.38 -12.67 2.55
CA ASN A 33 10.44 -11.62 1.54
C ASN A 33 9.21 -10.70 1.65
N VAL A 34 9.46 -9.39 1.62
CA VAL A 34 8.49 -8.33 1.39
C VAL A 34 8.69 -7.84 -0.05
N LEU A 35 7.67 -8.02 -0.89
CA LEU A 35 7.71 -7.60 -2.29
C LEU A 35 7.81 -6.07 -2.37
N HIS A 36 8.89 -5.54 -2.93
CA HIS A 36 9.07 -4.10 -3.15
C HIS A 36 9.98 -3.84 -4.35
N LEU A 37 9.83 -2.67 -4.96
CA LEU A 37 10.72 -2.24 -6.03
C LEU A 37 12.00 -1.64 -5.44
N THR A 38 13.15 -2.10 -5.92
CA THR A 38 14.46 -1.46 -5.67
C THR A 38 14.88 -0.54 -6.81
N GLU A 39 14.28 -0.71 -7.98
CA GLU A 39 14.55 0.03 -9.21
C GLU A 39 13.26 0.52 -9.87
N THR A 40 13.41 1.47 -10.78
CA THR A 40 12.30 1.89 -11.66
C THR A 40 11.97 0.79 -12.68
N MET A 41 10.75 0.77 -13.21
CA MET A 41 10.39 -0.15 -14.32
C MET A 41 11.36 -0.06 -15.49
N LYS A 42 11.82 1.15 -15.81
CA LYS A 42 12.86 1.38 -16.82
C LYS A 42 14.19 0.72 -16.47
N GLY A 43 14.63 0.85 -15.22
CA GLY A 43 15.86 0.22 -14.71
C GLY A 43 15.77 -1.31 -14.76
N SER A 44 14.68 -1.86 -14.25
CA SER A 44 14.42 -3.30 -14.28
C SER A 44 14.31 -3.85 -15.70
N ALA A 45 13.66 -3.11 -16.61
CA ALA A 45 13.54 -3.50 -18.02
C ALA A 45 14.91 -3.55 -18.70
N MET A 46 15.78 -2.58 -18.42
CA MET A 46 17.15 -2.58 -18.90
C MET A 46 17.95 -3.77 -18.38
N ALA A 47 17.85 -4.09 -17.08
CA ALA A 47 18.52 -5.24 -16.48
C ALA A 47 18.05 -6.59 -17.06
N LEU A 48 16.76 -6.68 -17.37
CA LEU A 48 16.12 -7.87 -17.95
C LEU A 48 16.22 -7.95 -19.48
N GLY A 49 16.75 -6.91 -20.15
CA GLY A 49 16.86 -6.86 -21.61
C GLY A 49 15.51 -6.80 -22.33
N THR A 50 14.49 -6.20 -21.73
CA THR A 50 13.12 -6.08 -22.26
C THR A 50 12.69 -4.63 -22.43
N ASP A 51 11.60 -4.39 -23.16
CA ASP A 51 10.97 -3.06 -23.21
C ASP A 51 10.26 -2.72 -21.88
N GLU A 52 10.27 -1.43 -21.51
CA GLU A 52 9.65 -0.93 -20.28
C GLU A 52 8.14 -1.17 -20.25
N ARG A 53 7.44 -0.96 -21.37
CA ARG A 53 5.98 -1.12 -21.45
C ARG A 53 5.59 -2.59 -21.44
N GLU A 54 6.39 -3.43 -22.09
CA GLU A 54 6.22 -4.88 -22.05
C GLU A 54 6.38 -5.39 -20.62
N LEU A 55 7.46 -5.00 -19.93
CA LEU A 55 7.67 -5.37 -18.53
C LEU A 55 6.53 -4.89 -17.64
N ALA A 56 6.11 -3.63 -17.78
CA ALA A 56 5.02 -3.06 -16.99
C ALA A 56 3.70 -3.84 -17.19
N THR A 57 3.38 -4.20 -18.43
CA THR A 57 2.18 -4.99 -18.75
C THR A 57 2.26 -6.38 -18.12
N ARG A 58 3.42 -7.05 -18.25
CA ARG A 58 3.65 -8.37 -17.66
C ARG A 58 3.58 -8.33 -16.13
N MET A 59 4.17 -7.31 -15.49
CA MET A 59 4.14 -7.16 -14.04
C MET A 59 2.73 -6.87 -13.51
N GLU A 60 1.89 -6.16 -14.27
CA GLU A 60 0.48 -5.95 -13.88
C GLU A 60 -0.32 -7.26 -13.92
N ASP A 61 -0.18 -8.08 -14.97
CA ASP A 61 -0.82 -9.41 -15.02
C ASP A 61 -0.42 -10.29 -13.81
N ILE A 62 0.88 -10.32 -13.50
CA ILE A 62 1.39 -11.06 -12.35
C ILE A 62 0.79 -10.50 -11.04
N ARG A 63 0.75 -9.18 -10.88
CA ARG A 63 0.17 -8.52 -9.71
C ARG A 63 -1.30 -8.88 -9.54
N GLU A 64 -2.09 -8.90 -10.61
CA GLU A 64 -3.50 -9.30 -10.57
C GLU A 64 -3.67 -10.75 -10.13
N ARG A 65 -2.87 -11.67 -10.67
CA ARG A 65 -2.91 -13.10 -10.29
C ARG A 65 -2.51 -13.32 -8.83
N LEU A 66 -1.50 -12.59 -8.35
CA LEU A 66 -1.12 -12.62 -6.93
C LEU A 66 -2.21 -12.03 -6.03
N LEU A 67 -2.88 -10.96 -6.48
CA LEU A 67 -4.01 -10.37 -5.77
C LEU A 67 -5.19 -11.33 -5.69
N GLU A 68 -5.52 -12.03 -6.77
CA GLU A 68 -6.57 -13.05 -6.81
C GLU A 68 -6.27 -14.17 -5.81
N ALA A 69 -5.04 -14.70 -5.84
CA ALA A 69 -4.59 -15.72 -4.89
C ALA A 69 -4.63 -15.22 -3.44
N ARG A 70 -4.18 -13.98 -3.17
CA ARG A 70 -4.23 -13.35 -1.84
C ARG A 70 -5.67 -13.15 -1.36
N SER A 71 -6.60 -12.84 -2.26
CA SER A 71 -8.01 -12.57 -1.93
C SER A 71 -8.77 -13.80 -1.44
N ARG A 72 -8.23 -15.00 -1.62
CA ARG A 72 -8.77 -16.26 -1.08
C ARG A 72 -8.46 -16.47 0.41
N ARG A 73 -7.55 -15.66 0.99
CA ARG A 73 -7.24 -15.70 2.43
C ARG A 73 -8.34 -14.99 3.22
N VAL A 74 -8.60 -15.44 4.44
CA VAL A 74 -9.45 -14.70 5.38
C VAL A 74 -8.82 -13.31 5.58
N ARG A 75 -9.58 -12.25 5.29
CA ARG A 75 -9.11 -10.87 5.48
C ARG A 75 -8.82 -10.68 6.98
N PRO A 76 -7.70 -10.04 7.36
CA PRO A 76 -7.50 -9.63 8.75
C PRO A 76 -8.71 -8.81 9.21
N GLY A 77 -9.09 -8.96 10.47
CA GLY A 77 -10.09 -8.08 11.07
C GLY A 77 -9.62 -6.63 10.92
N LEU A 78 -10.52 -5.76 10.46
CA LEU A 78 -10.28 -4.32 10.50
C LEU A 78 -10.64 -3.84 11.90
N ASP A 79 -9.79 -3.02 12.51
CA ASP A 79 -10.19 -2.29 13.71
C ASP A 79 -11.13 -1.16 13.25
N ASP A 80 -12.41 -1.29 13.57
CA ASP A 80 -13.48 -0.35 13.23
C ASP A 80 -13.72 0.69 14.32
N LYS A 81 -12.82 0.77 15.31
CA LYS A 81 -12.89 1.77 16.37
C LYS A 81 -12.85 3.18 15.80
N VAL A 82 -13.96 3.89 16.00
CA VAL A 82 -14.04 5.33 15.80
C VAL A 82 -13.50 6.02 17.06
N LEU A 83 -12.26 6.50 17.01
CA LEU A 83 -11.65 7.22 18.14
C LEU A 83 -12.26 8.62 18.28
N THR A 84 -13.06 8.82 19.32
CA THR A 84 -13.75 10.10 19.58
C THR A 84 -12.78 11.27 19.81
N ASP A 85 -11.58 11.01 20.36
CA ASP A 85 -10.62 12.05 20.75
C ASP A 85 -10.12 12.85 19.55
N TRP A 86 -9.49 12.17 18.59
CA TRP A 86 -8.91 12.81 17.40
C TRP A 86 -9.99 13.36 16.46
N ASN A 87 -11.11 12.62 16.31
CA ASN A 87 -12.22 13.08 15.50
C ASN A 87 -12.88 14.32 16.13
N GLY A 88 -13.01 14.37 17.45
CA GLY A 88 -13.52 15.53 18.18
C GLY A 88 -12.63 16.76 18.02
N LEU A 89 -11.31 16.61 18.08
CA LEU A 89 -10.37 17.70 17.85
C LEU A 89 -10.47 18.27 16.43
N MET A 90 -10.55 17.39 15.42
CA MET A 90 -10.73 17.76 14.02
C MET A 90 -12.07 18.48 13.79
N ILE A 91 -13.19 17.95 14.31
CA ILE A 91 -14.51 18.57 14.19
C ILE A 91 -14.50 19.97 14.80
N ALA A 92 -13.91 20.13 16.00
CA ALA A 92 -13.82 21.42 16.66
C ALA A 92 -12.97 22.42 15.86
N ALA A 93 -11.85 21.96 15.28
CA ALA A 93 -11.00 22.79 14.42
C ALA A 93 -11.75 23.25 13.17
N LEU A 94 -12.43 22.34 12.47
CA LEU A 94 -13.21 22.65 11.26
C LEU A 94 -14.38 23.60 11.55
N ALA A 95 -15.10 23.39 12.65
CA ALA A 95 -16.20 24.27 13.05
C ALA A 95 -15.70 25.69 13.39
N LYS A 96 -14.60 25.81 14.16
CA LYS A 96 -13.99 27.10 14.52
C LYS A 96 -13.43 27.81 13.29
N ALA A 97 -12.71 27.08 12.43
CA ALA A 97 -12.14 27.59 11.19
C ALA A 97 -13.23 28.10 10.23
N GLY A 98 -14.27 27.30 10.00
CA GLY A 98 -15.39 27.67 9.14
C GLY A 98 -16.13 28.90 9.66
N ALA A 99 -16.35 29.00 10.97
CA ALA A 99 -16.99 30.18 11.57
C ALA A 99 -16.11 31.44 11.49
N ALA A 100 -14.81 31.32 11.77
CA ALA A 100 -13.89 32.47 11.79
C ALA A 100 -13.54 32.99 10.39
N MET A 101 -13.43 32.10 9.40
CA MET A 101 -13.04 32.44 8.02
C MET A 101 -14.24 32.60 7.08
N GLY A 102 -15.46 32.29 7.54
CA GLY A 102 -16.65 32.31 6.69
C GLY A 102 -16.60 31.27 5.57
N GLU A 103 -15.97 30.12 5.81
CA GLU A 103 -15.79 29.04 4.83
C GLU A 103 -16.79 27.90 5.10
N PRO A 104 -17.92 27.83 4.36
CA PRO A 104 -18.99 26.88 4.64
C PRO A 104 -18.57 25.42 4.42
N SER A 105 -17.58 25.16 3.57
CA SER A 105 -17.10 23.80 3.31
C SER A 105 -16.50 23.15 4.57
N TYR A 106 -15.86 23.93 5.44
CA TYR A 106 -15.34 23.45 6.72
C TYR A 106 -16.45 23.12 7.71
N ILE A 107 -17.52 23.93 7.75
CA ILE A 107 -18.70 23.64 8.59
C ILE A 107 -19.36 22.33 8.12
N GLU A 108 -19.51 22.15 6.81
CA GLU A 108 -20.11 20.94 6.26
C GLU A 108 -19.24 19.70 6.50
N ALA A 109 -17.91 19.83 6.37
CA ALA A 109 -16.97 18.77 6.74
C ALA A 109 -17.08 18.39 8.23
N ALA A 110 -17.19 19.38 9.12
CA ALA A 110 -17.40 19.14 10.55
C ALA A 110 -18.72 18.40 10.80
N ARG A 111 -19.82 18.79 10.13
CA ARG A 111 -21.13 18.11 10.27
C ARG A 111 -21.09 16.66 9.83
N ARG A 112 -20.48 16.37 8.67
CA ARG A 112 -20.36 14.99 8.19
C ARG A 112 -19.52 14.14 9.14
N ALA A 113 -18.42 14.69 9.65
CA ALA A 113 -17.59 13.99 10.62
C ALA A 113 -18.33 13.74 11.93
N THR A 114 -19.12 14.70 12.44
CA THR A 114 -19.98 14.49 13.61
C THR A 114 -21.02 13.40 13.40
N ALA A 115 -21.59 13.28 12.19
CA ALA A 115 -22.57 12.24 11.88
C ALA A 115 -21.95 10.84 11.72
N PHE A 116 -20.63 10.77 11.58
CA PHE A 116 -19.87 9.52 11.44
C PHE A 116 -19.43 8.94 12.79
N ILE A 117 -19.32 9.78 13.83
CA ILE A 117 -19.07 9.36 15.21
C ILE A 117 -20.41 9.00 15.88
#